data_AF-A0A918GJ85-F1
#
_entry.id   AF-A0A918GJ85-F1
#
_cell.length_a   1.000
_cell.length_b   1.000
_cell.length_c   1.000
_cell.angle_alpha   90.00
_cell.angle_beta   90.00
_cell.angle_gamma   90.00
#
_symmetry.space_group_name_H-M   'P 1'
#
loop_
_entity.id
_entity.type
_entity.pdbx_description
1 polymer ?
#
loop_
_entity_poly.entity_id
_entity_poly.type
_entity_poly.pdbx_seq_one_letter_code
_entity_poly.pdbx_strand_id
1 'polypeptide(L)' 'MSTLEPENIGELIADCAAIPAALTEAGVAEAAGPHAPWAVDERCAAQVEGMESYI' A
#
# COMPACT_ATOMS: atom_id res chain seq x y z
N MET A 1 -8.21 4.81 21.03
CA MET A 1 -8.44 3.88 19.91
C MET A 1 -7.15 3.10 19.73
N SER A 2 -7.15 1.84 20.13
CA SER A 2 -5.97 0.98 20.03
C SER A 2 -6.02 0.31 18.66
N THR A 3 -5.09 0.64 17.77
CA THR A 3 -4.81 -0.22 16.61
C THR A 3 -4.06 -1.42 17.17
N LEU A 4 -4.81 -2.48 17.49
CA LEU A 4 -4.20 -3.78 17.77
C LEU A 4 -3.54 -4.23 16.46
N GLU A 5 -2.22 -4.37 16.48
CA GLU A 5 -1.52 -5.06 15.41
C GLU A 5 -2.08 -6.48 15.32
N PRO A 6 -2.42 -6.97 14.12
CA PRO A 6 -3.00 -8.30 13.96
C PRO A 6 -1.97 -9.37 14.33
N GLU A 7 -2.37 -10.31 15.18
CA GLU A 7 -1.46 -11.34 15.72
C GLU A 7 -1.27 -12.50 14.74
N ASN A 8 -2.12 -12.61 13.73
CA ASN A 8 -2.06 -13.66 12.71
C ASN A 8 -2.63 -13.24 11.34
N ILE A 9 -2.36 -14.05 10.32
CA ILE A 9 -2.80 -13.81 8.94
C ILE A 9 -4.33 -13.85 8.79
N GLY A 10 -5.04 -14.59 9.65
CA GLY A 10 -6.50 -14.67 9.62
C GLY A 10 -7.16 -13.36 10.03
N GLU A 11 -6.62 -12.70 11.05
CA GLU A 11 -7.04 -11.36 11.48
C GLU A 11 -6.78 -10.31 10.39
N LEU A 12 -5.60 -10.35 9.77
CA LEU A 12 -5.30 -9.50 8.60
C LEU A 12 -6.32 -9.68 7.47
N ILE A 13 -6.69 -10.92 7.16
CA ILE A 13 -7.69 -11.22 6.13
C ILE A 13 -9.07 -10.72 6.54
N ALA A 14 -9.46 -10.90 7.80
CA ALA A 14 -10.76 -10.46 8.32
C ALA A 14 -10.90 -8.92 8.29
N ASP A 15 -9.84 -8.21 8.65
CA ASP A 15 -9.78 -6.74 8.56
C ASP A 15 -9.89 -6.27 7.12
N CYS A 16 -9.18 -6.93 6.19
CA CYS A 16 -9.27 -6.63 4.76
C CYS A 16 -10.66 -6.94 4.18
N ALA A 17 -11.34 -7.97 4.68
CA ALA A 17 -12.70 -8.31 4.25
C ALA A 17 -13.74 -7.26 4.68
N ALA A 18 -13.43 -6.44 5.68
CA ALA A 18 -14.29 -5.33 6.12
C ALA A 18 -14.16 -4.08 5.25
N ILE A 19 -13.21 -4.04 4.29
CA ILE A 19 -13.03 -2.90 3.38
C ILE A 19 -14.30 -2.74 2.52
N PRO A 20 -14.95 -1.55 2.52
CA PRO A 20 -16.17 -1.34 1.77
C PRO A 20 -16.00 -1.60 0.27
N ALA A 21 -16.92 -2.38 -0.32
CA ALA A 21 -16.93 -2.71 -1.74
C ALA A 21 -16.98 -1.46 -2.66
N ALA A 22 -17.54 -0.35 -2.19
CA ALA A 22 -17.56 0.92 -2.90
C ALA A 22 -16.14 1.49 -3.15
N LEU A 23 -15.13 1.11 -2.34
CA LEU A 23 -13.72 1.43 -2.59
C LEU A 23 -13.11 0.52 -3.67
N THR A 24 -13.74 -0.62 -3.94
CA THR A 24 -13.36 -1.59 -4.97
C THR A 24 -13.98 -1.27 -6.33
N GLU A 25 -14.90 -0.29 -6.41
CA GLU A 25 -15.51 0.22 -7.65
C GLU A 25 -14.57 1.09 -8.52
N ALA A 26 -13.25 0.97 -8.33
CA ALA A 26 -12.30 1.29 -9.39
C ALA A 26 -12.50 0.23 -10.48
N GLY A 27 -13.49 0.48 -11.35
CA GLY A 27 -14.02 -0.45 -12.33
C GLY A 27 -12.91 -1.23 -13.02
N VAL A 28 -13.03 -2.56 -13.02
CA VAL A 28 -12.19 -3.54 -13.72
C VAL A 28 -10.90 -2.90 -14.19
N ALA A 29 -9.95 -2.66 -13.26
CA ALA A 29 -8.64 -2.20 -13.66
C ALA A 29 -8.16 -3.23 -14.69
N GLU A 30 -8.10 -2.81 -15.96
CA GLU A 30 -7.63 -3.68 -17.04
C GLU A 30 -6.34 -4.31 -16.53
N ALA A 31 -6.25 -5.64 -16.60
CA ALA A 31 -5.15 -6.39 -16.03
C ALA A 31 -3.86 -5.65 -16.37
N ALA A 32 -3.23 -5.06 -15.34
CA ALA A 32 -2.13 -4.14 -15.57
C ALA A 32 -1.07 -4.90 -16.37
N GLY A 33 -0.78 -4.40 -17.57
CA GLY A 33 0.27 -4.97 -18.40
C GLY A 33 1.59 -5.03 -17.64
N PRO A 34 2.58 -5.78 -18.13
CA PRO A 34 3.87 -5.89 -17.45
C PRO A 34 4.41 -4.49 -17.14
N HIS A 35 4.51 -4.19 -15.85
CA HIS A 35 5.05 -2.92 -15.40
C HIS A 35 6.52 -2.84 -15.81
N ALA A 36 6.93 -1.69 -16.33
CA ALA A 36 8.34 -1.43 -16.51
C ALA A 36 9.06 -1.54 -15.15
N PRO A 37 10.32 -2.00 -15.12
CA PRO A 37 11.12 -1.98 -13.90
C PRO A 37 11.10 -0.57 -13.29
N TRP A 38 10.86 -0.51 -11.99
CA TRP A 38 10.93 0.73 -11.24
C TRP A 38 12.31 1.37 -11.41
N ALA A 39 12.32 2.62 -11.87
CA ALA A 39 13.52 3.43 -11.98
C ALA A 39 13.48 4.48 -10.87
N VAL A 40 14.48 4.46 -10.00
CA VAL A 40 14.68 5.49 -8.98
C VAL A 40 15.60 6.55 -9.60
N ASP A 41 15.09 7.76 -9.74
CA ASP A 41 15.88 8.91 -10.17
C ASP A 41 16.20 9.85 -9.01
N GLU A 42 16.92 10.92 -9.31
CA GLU A 42 17.29 11.93 -8.32
C GLU A 42 16.06 12.62 -7.70
N ARG A 43 14.94 12.71 -8.43
CA ARG A 43 13.68 13.27 -7.92
C ARG A 43 13.04 12.37 -6.88
N CYS A 44 13.17 11.05 -7.03
CA CYS A 44 12.76 10.08 -6.02
C CYS A 44 13.63 10.21 -4.76
N ALA A 45 14.96 10.33 -4.92
CA ALA A 45 15.87 10.51 -3.79
C ALA A 45 15.60 11.82 -3.03
N ALA A 46 15.35 12.92 -3.72
CA ALA A 46 15.06 14.22 -3.12
C ALA A 46 13.74 14.25 -2.30
N GLN A 47 12.78 13.36 -2.58
CA GLN A 47 11.51 13.32 -1.84
C GLN A 47 11.66 12.77 -0.42
N VAL A 48 12.74 12.03 -0.16
CA VAL A 48 13.01 11.39 1.13
C VAL A 48 14.25 11.96 1.81
N GLU A 49 14.86 12.99 1.22
CA GLU A 49 15.96 13.74 1.83
C GLU A 49 15.49 14.41 3.12
N GLY A 50 16.23 14.20 4.22
CA GLY A 50 15.85 14.73 5.53
C GLY A 50 14.91 13.83 6.33
N MET A 51 14.54 12.66 5.81
CA MET A 51 13.71 11.67 6.52
C MET A 51 14.54 10.62 7.27
N GLU A 52 15.86 10.79 7.35
CA GLU A 52 16.78 9.81 7.95
C GLU A 52 16.57 9.63 9.46
N SER A 53 15.86 10.57 10.10
CA SER A 53 15.55 10.54 11.53
C SER A 53 14.23 9.82 11.87
N TYR A 54 13.45 9.38 10.88
CA TYR A 54 12.21 8.65 11.11
C TYR A 54 12.54 7.16 11.29
N ILE A 55 12.71 6.75 12.55
CA ILE A 55 12.97 5.36 12.99
C ILE A 55 11.77 4.87 13.78
#